data_AF-A0A0N5BYN0-F1
#
_entry.id   AF-A0A0N5BYN0-F1
#
_cell.length_a   1.000
_cell.length_b   1.000
_cell.length_c   1.000
_cell.angle_alpha   90.00
_cell.angle_beta   90.00
_cell.angle_gamma   90.00
#
_symmetry.space_group_name_H-M   'P 1'
#
loop_
_entity.id
_entity.type
_entity.pdbx_description
1 polymer ?
#
loop_
_entity_poly.entity_id
_entity_poly.type
_entity_poly.pdbx_seq_one_letter_code
_entity_poly.pdbx_strand_id
1 'polypeptide(L)'
;MKFIAIFAVLFLTIPMEVNGASCDKMAASGYCLNSMYRKVMCTSCAEQCNDLGGDSECKLPTKNSACSDVATNCASLAYLCTLPPYGTLLATKCKSTCDMC
;
A
#
# COMPACT_ATOMS: atom_id res chain seq x y z
N MET A 1 8.34 26.51 43.37
CA MET A 1 8.93 26.05 42.07
C MET A 1 9.55 24.66 42.23
N LYS A 2 8.74 23.63 42.55
CA LYS A 2 9.27 22.26 42.74
C LYS A 2 8.23 21.14 42.54
N PHE A 3 7.15 21.43 41.81
CA PHE A 3 6.08 20.46 41.50
C PHE A 3 5.81 20.31 39.99
N ILE A 4 6.46 21.09 39.13
CA ILE A 4 6.21 21.08 37.67
C ILE A 4 7.09 20.04 36.95
N ALA A 5 8.16 19.56 37.59
CA ALA A 5 9.11 18.63 36.95
C ALA A 5 8.64 17.15 36.95
N ILE A 6 7.59 16.78 37.70
CA ILE A 6 7.20 15.37 37.86
C ILE A 6 6.29 14.90 36.70
N PHE A 7 5.51 15.79 36.09
CA PHE A 7 4.62 15.43 34.98
C PHE A 7 5.33 15.25 33.63
N ALA A 8 6.55 15.79 33.47
CA ALA A 8 7.30 15.72 32.21
C ALA A 8 8.06 14.39 32.02
N VAL A 9 8.29 13.62 33.08
CA VAL A 9 9.09 12.38 33.01
C VAL A 9 8.21 11.15 32.73
N LEU A 10 6.90 11.24 33.02
CA LEU A 10 5.97 10.10 32.88
C LEU A 10 5.66 9.73 31.42
N PHE A 11 5.99 10.59 30.45
CA PHE A 11 5.77 10.33 29.02
C PHE A 11 7.01 9.83 28.27
N LEU A 12 8.19 9.75 28.90
CA LEU A 12 9.44 9.35 28.23
C LEU A 12 9.77 7.86 28.35
N THR A 13 9.06 7.10 29.18
CA THR A 13 9.36 5.68 29.44
C THR A 13 8.23 4.73 29.10
N ILE A 14 7.11 5.22 28.55
CA ILE A 14 6.09 4.32 28.00
C ILE A 14 6.57 4.00 26.59
N PRO A 15 7.04 2.78 26.27
CA PRO A 15 7.15 2.40 24.89
C PRO A 15 5.75 2.54 24.31
N MET A 16 5.59 3.45 23.35
CA MET A 16 4.40 3.43 22.51
C MET A 16 4.50 2.14 21.70
N GLU A 17 4.19 1.00 22.30
CA GLU A 17 3.84 -0.20 21.56
C GLU A 17 2.42 0.04 21.04
N VAL A 18 2.31 0.97 20.09
CA VAL A 18 1.31 0.79 19.05
C VAL A 18 1.66 -0.57 18.48
N ASN A 19 0.84 -1.57 18.78
CA ASN A 19 1.04 -2.96 18.34
C ASN A 19 0.77 -3.06 16.83
N GLY A 20 1.37 -2.16 16.06
CA GLY A 20 1.41 -2.18 14.61
C GLY A 20 2.21 -3.40 14.22
N ALA A 21 1.57 -4.28 13.46
CA ALA A 21 2.29 -5.39 12.85
C ALA A 21 3.44 -4.82 11.99
N SER A 22 4.65 -5.39 12.11
CA SER A 22 5.75 -5.03 11.22
C SER A 22 5.39 -5.37 9.78
N CYS A 23 6.07 -4.74 8.81
CA CYS A 23 5.88 -5.07 7.40
C CYS A 23 6.05 -6.57 7.12
N ASP A 24 6.98 -7.25 7.81
CA ASP A 24 7.18 -8.70 7.69
C ASP A 24 5.95 -9.48 8.15
N LYS A 25 5.38 -9.11 9.31
CA LYS A 25 4.17 -9.77 9.84
C LYS A 25 2.97 -9.52 8.93
N MET A 26 2.81 -8.31 8.41
CA MET A 26 1.72 -7.97 7.50
C MET A 26 1.84 -8.72 6.17
N ALA A 27 3.03 -8.73 5.57
CA ALA A 27 3.31 -9.45 4.33
C ALA A 27 3.05 -10.96 4.49
N ALA A 28 3.59 -11.56 5.56
CA ALA A 28 3.36 -12.97 5.90
C ALA A 28 1.87 -13.29 6.18
N SER A 29 1.08 -12.29 6.59
CA SER A 29 -0.36 -12.42 6.82
C SER A 29 -1.21 -12.19 5.56
N GLY A 30 -0.59 -12.08 4.38
CA GLY A 30 -1.28 -11.95 3.09
C GLY A 30 -1.74 -10.53 2.74
N TYR A 31 -1.26 -9.50 3.45
CA TYR A 31 -1.71 -8.13 3.23
C TYR A 31 -1.27 -7.58 1.86
N CYS A 32 -0.20 -8.14 1.27
CA CYS A 32 0.25 -7.80 -0.09
C CYS A 32 -0.76 -8.19 -1.18
N LEU A 33 -1.69 -9.09 -0.90
CA LEU A 33 -2.77 -9.47 -1.84
C LEU A 33 -4.14 -8.95 -1.41
N ASN A 34 -4.22 -8.29 -0.25
CA ASN A 34 -5.46 -7.75 0.26
C ASN A 34 -5.70 -6.36 -0.33
N SER A 35 -6.78 -6.17 -1.10
CA SER A 35 -7.08 -4.92 -1.78
C SER A 35 -7.29 -3.71 -0.86
N MET A 36 -7.71 -3.92 0.39
CA MET A 36 -7.87 -2.84 1.39
C MET A 36 -6.51 -2.35 1.88
N TYR A 37 -5.53 -3.25 2.01
CA TYR A 37 -4.20 -2.93 2.54
C TYR A 37 -3.15 -2.71 1.45
N ARG A 38 -3.41 -3.15 0.21
CA ARG A 38 -2.44 -3.14 -0.90
C ARG A 38 -1.80 -1.78 -1.11
N LYS A 39 -2.57 -0.69 -1.03
CA LYS A 39 -2.04 0.67 -1.16
C LYS A 39 -1.00 0.97 -0.08
N VAL A 40 -1.33 0.69 1.18
CA VAL A 40 -0.44 0.91 2.32
C VAL A 40 0.79 0.02 2.20
N MET A 41 0.59 -1.26 1.90
CA MET A 41 1.67 -2.22 1.70
C MET A 41 2.63 -1.78 0.60
N CYS A 42 2.12 -1.38 -0.56
CA CYS A 42 2.97 -0.93 -1.66
C CYS A 42 3.58 0.47 -1.49
N THR A 43 3.07 1.27 -0.55
CA THR A 43 3.65 2.58 -0.23
C THR A 43 4.69 2.49 0.88
N SER A 44 4.49 1.59 1.86
CA SER A 44 5.26 1.58 3.12
C SER A 44 6.04 0.29 3.38
N CYS A 45 5.69 -0.81 2.71
CA CYS A 45 6.22 -2.15 2.92
C CYS A 45 6.52 -2.85 1.57
N ALA A 46 6.92 -2.08 0.55
CA ALA A 46 7.07 -2.60 -0.80
C ALA A 46 8.13 -3.70 -0.88
N GLU A 47 9.23 -3.56 -0.13
CA GLU A 47 10.31 -4.56 -0.06
C GLU A 47 9.77 -5.94 0.35
N GLN A 48 9.03 -6.02 1.45
CA GLN A 48 8.48 -7.28 1.96
C GLN A 48 7.48 -7.92 0.99
N CYS A 49 6.70 -7.11 0.29
CA CYS A 49 5.79 -7.62 -0.74
C CYS A 49 6.52 -8.04 -2.03
N ASN A 50 7.61 -7.37 -2.38
CA ASN A 50 8.45 -7.70 -3.52
C ASN A 50 9.25 -8.99 -3.29
N ASP A 51 9.72 -9.21 -2.07
CA ASP A 51 10.45 -10.44 -1.67
C ASP A 51 9.58 -11.70 -1.78
N LEU A 52 8.26 -11.56 -1.59
CA LEU A 52 7.31 -12.67 -1.81
C LEU A 52 7.15 -13.02 -3.30
N GLY A 53 7.39 -12.08 -4.21
CA GLY A 53 7.27 -12.28 -5.65
C GLY A 53 5.83 -12.45 -6.16
N GLY A 54 5.69 -12.57 -7.48
CA GLY A 54 4.42 -12.87 -8.15
C GLY A 54 3.36 -11.78 -7.96
N ASP A 55 2.13 -12.16 -7.65
CA ASP A 55 1.00 -11.22 -7.49
C ASP A 55 1.17 -10.27 -6.29
N SER A 56 2.03 -10.64 -5.32
CA SER A 56 2.32 -9.82 -4.15
C SER A 56 3.16 -8.60 -4.48
N GLU A 57 3.95 -8.64 -5.56
CA GLU A 57 4.89 -7.57 -5.91
C GLU A 57 4.19 -6.23 -6.12
N CYS A 58 4.80 -5.16 -5.64
CA CYS A 58 4.31 -3.80 -5.79
C CYS A 58 4.73 -3.18 -7.12
N LYS A 59 4.41 -3.88 -8.21
CA LYS A 59 4.58 -3.39 -9.59
C LYS A 59 3.49 -2.38 -9.91
N LEU A 60 3.76 -1.11 -9.58
CA LEU A 60 2.91 0.00 -10.01
C LEU A 60 3.14 0.29 -11.50
N PRO A 61 2.09 0.31 -12.33
CA PRO A 61 2.22 0.60 -13.74
C PRO A 61 2.61 2.06 -13.98
N THR A 62 3.31 2.31 -15.09
CA THR A 62 3.61 3.67 -15.56
C THR A 62 2.53 4.10 -16.53
N LYS A 63 1.91 5.26 -16.30
CA LYS A 63 0.83 5.75 -17.17
C LYS A 63 1.29 5.86 -18.64
N ASN A 64 0.47 5.34 -19.54
CA ASN A 64 0.70 5.36 -20.99
C ASN A 64 -0.26 6.32 -21.70
N SER A 65 0.26 7.26 -22.49
CA SER A 65 -0.54 8.29 -23.17
C SER A 65 -1.09 7.88 -24.54
N ALA A 66 -0.85 6.65 -25.01
CA ALA A 66 -1.35 6.16 -26.30
C ALA A 66 -2.88 5.94 -26.32
N CYS A 67 -3.48 5.79 -25.15
CA CYS A 67 -4.91 5.64 -24.96
C CYS A 67 -5.39 6.47 -23.77
N SER A 68 -6.70 6.41 -23.47
CA SER A 68 -7.30 7.14 -22.35
C SER A 68 -8.06 6.21 -21.43
N ASP A 69 -8.13 6.59 -20.16
CA ASP A 69 -8.98 5.92 -19.18
C ASP A 69 -10.45 6.25 -19.44
N VAL A 70 -11.31 5.27 -19.18
CA VAL A 70 -12.78 5.42 -19.25
C VAL A 70 -13.34 5.82 -17.89
N ALA A 71 -12.78 5.28 -16.80
CA ALA A 71 -13.16 5.65 -15.44
C ALA A 71 -12.37 6.86 -14.93
N THR A 72 -12.98 7.64 -14.04
CA THR A 72 -12.40 8.91 -13.55
C THR A 72 -11.50 8.75 -12.33
N ASN A 73 -11.59 7.61 -11.64
CA ASN A 73 -10.84 7.33 -10.40
C ASN A 73 -9.62 6.41 -10.62
N CYS A 74 -9.19 6.18 -11.86
CA CYS A 74 -8.11 5.25 -12.20
C CYS A 74 -6.80 5.54 -11.45
N ALA A 75 -6.38 6.81 -11.36
CA ALA A 75 -5.17 7.18 -10.63
C ALA A 75 -5.20 6.73 -9.16
N SER A 76 -6.38 6.74 -8.53
CA SER A 76 -6.53 6.29 -7.14
C SER A 76 -6.52 4.77 -7.00
N LEU A 77 -6.68 4.02 -8.09
CA LEU A 77 -6.74 2.55 -8.11
C LEU A 77 -5.52 1.90 -8.77
N ALA A 78 -4.50 2.68 -9.16
CA ALA A 78 -3.34 2.18 -9.91
C ALA A 78 -2.62 1.00 -9.20
N TYR A 79 -2.62 0.98 -7.86
CA TYR A 79 -2.04 -0.09 -7.05
C TYR A 79 -2.77 -1.45 -7.15
N LEU A 80 -3.92 -1.48 -7.83
CA LEU A 80 -4.71 -2.69 -8.07
C LEU A 80 -4.58 -3.23 -9.50
N CYS A 81 -3.88 -2.53 -10.40
CA CYS A 81 -3.79 -2.93 -11.82
C CYS A 81 -3.21 -4.33 -12.01
N THR A 82 -2.33 -4.78 -11.11
CA THR A 82 -1.71 -6.11 -11.13
C THR A 82 -2.33 -7.08 -10.11
N LEU A 83 -3.34 -6.65 -9.34
CA LEU A 83 -3.97 -7.51 -8.33
C LEU A 83 -5.19 -8.25 -8.89
N PRO A 84 -5.22 -9.59 -8.87
CA PRO A 84 -6.45 -10.33 -9.12
C PRO A 84 -7.49 -10.08 -8.00
N PRO A 85 -8.80 -9.98 -8.31
CA PRO A 85 -9.41 -9.98 -9.64
C PRO A 85 -9.51 -8.60 -10.30
N TYR A 86 -9.04 -7.54 -9.63
CA TYR A 86 -9.20 -6.14 -10.04
C TYR A 86 -8.52 -5.82 -11.38
N GLY A 87 -7.38 -6.46 -11.65
CA GLY A 87 -6.57 -6.22 -12.85
C GLY A 87 -7.39 -6.29 -14.14
N THR A 88 -8.27 -7.29 -14.31
CA THR A 88 -9.09 -7.44 -15.53
C THR A 88 -10.04 -6.26 -15.75
N LEU A 89 -10.69 -5.78 -14.68
CA LEU A 89 -11.60 -4.65 -14.78
C LEU A 89 -10.83 -3.35 -15.08
N LEU A 90 -9.70 -3.15 -14.40
CA LEU A 90 -8.86 -1.97 -14.57
C LEU A 90 -8.14 -1.97 -15.93
N ALA A 91 -7.76 -3.12 -16.47
CA ALA A 91 -7.30 -3.28 -17.85
C ALA A 91 -8.33 -2.78 -18.87
N THR A 92 -9.62 -2.83 -18.54
CA THR A 92 -10.68 -2.36 -19.45
C THR A 92 -11.03 -0.89 -19.22
N LYS A 93 -11.09 -0.46 -17.97
CA LYS A 93 -11.58 0.87 -17.57
C LYS A 93 -10.49 1.92 -17.37
N CYS A 94 -9.26 1.47 -17.16
CA CYS A 94 -8.10 2.26 -16.77
C CYS A 94 -6.86 1.92 -17.61
N LYS A 95 -7.05 1.69 -18.92
CA LYS A 95 -6.00 1.27 -19.86
C LYS A 95 -4.76 2.16 -19.83
N SER A 96 -4.95 3.48 -19.79
CA SER A 96 -3.83 4.43 -19.75
C SER A 96 -3.11 4.31 -18.42
N THR A 97 -3.84 4.33 -17.31
CA THR A 97 -3.25 4.23 -15.97
C THR A 97 -2.55 2.89 -15.72
N CYS A 98 -3.09 1.78 -16.21
CA CYS A 98 -2.53 0.45 -16.00
C CYS A 98 -1.46 0.03 -17.03
N ASP A 99 -1.07 0.91 -17.95
CA ASP A 99 -0.17 0.60 -19.07
C ASP A 99 -0.65 -0.58 -19.94
N MET A 100 -1.93 -0.55 -20.29
CA MET A 100 -2.60 -1.57 -21.10
C MET A 100 -3.32 -0.94 -22.30
N CYS A 101 -2.72 0.11 -22.85
CA CYS A 101 -2.93 0.47 -24.24
C CYS A 101 -2.36 -0.66 -25.11
#